data_AF-A0A803R5Q4-F1
#
_entry.id   AF-A0A803R5Q4-F1
#
_cell.length_a   1.000
_cell.length_b   1.000
_cell.length_c   1.000
_cell.angle_alpha   90.00
_cell.angle_beta   90.00
_cell.angle_gamma   90.00
#
_symmetry.space_group_name_H-M   'P 1'
#
loop_
_entity.id
_entity.type
_entity.pdbx_description
1 polymer ?
#
loop_
_entity_poly.entity_id
_entity_poly.type
_entity_poly.pdbx_seq_one_letter_code
_entity_poly.pdbx_strand_id
1 'polypeptide(L)'
;MFVDDLQKFFSVYPSPDFPGFSVGIPYKEAVIEFCGEVNQLAQSIDAANTIIRRPSDGKLIGYNTDCEAAITAIEDALVRAHRCTNGKTSLNSPLKDKLFVLVGAGGAGRALAFGAKSRGAHVVVFDIDFDRAKSLACAVSGEVRNFEELAKFQPEKGAILANATPLGMQPSKLGRL
;
A
#
# COMPACT_ATOMS: atom_id res chain seq x y z
N MET A 1 -18.66 -6.32 6.50
CA MET A 1 -19.73 -5.73 5.66
C MET A 1 -19.08 -4.64 4.84
N PHE A 2 -19.36 -4.60 3.54
CA PHE A 2 -18.81 -3.60 2.63
C PHE A 2 -19.75 -2.40 2.54
N VAL A 3 -19.20 -1.24 2.15
CA VAL A 3 -19.98 -0.03 1.88
C VAL A 3 -20.30 -0.04 0.38
N ASP A 4 -21.54 -0.35 0.02
CA ASP A 4 -21.90 -0.56 -1.38
C ASP A 4 -21.86 0.72 -2.24
N ASP A 5 -22.02 1.89 -1.61
CA ASP A 5 -22.03 3.20 -2.27
C ASP A 5 -21.36 4.25 -1.36
N LEU A 6 -20.17 4.71 -1.76
CA LEU A 6 -19.39 5.72 -1.04
C LEU A 6 -20.08 7.09 -1.02
N GLN A 7 -20.75 7.48 -2.11
CA GLN A 7 -21.46 8.76 -2.18
C GLN A 7 -22.61 8.78 -1.18
N LYS A 8 -23.42 7.71 -1.17
CA LYS A 8 -24.50 7.56 -0.21
C LYS A 8 -23.94 7.53 1.21
N PHE A 9 -22.87 6.80 1.47
CA PHE A 9 -22.23 6.73 2.79
C PHE A 9 -21.86 8.12 3.33
N PHE A 10 -21.12 8.92 2.57
CA PHE A 10 -20.73 10.26 3.03
C PHE A 10 -21.91 11.24 3.14
N SER A 11 -22.97 11.06 2.34
CA SER A 11 -24.20 11.85 2.47
C SER A 11 -25.03 11.50 3.71
N VAL A 12 -24.95 10.25 4.19
CA VAL A 12 -25.67 9.77 5.39
C VAL A 12 -24.92 10.12 6.68
N TYR A 13 -23.59 10.19 6.63
CA TYR A 13 -22.75 10.50 7.79
C TYR A 13 -22.01 11.86 7.68
N PRO A 14 -22.71 12.99 7.43
CA PRO A 14 -22.06 14.29 7.26
C PRO A 14 -21.73 14.97 8.59
N SER A 15 -22.32 14.49 9.71
CA SER A 15 -22.21 15.11 11.05
C SER A 15 -20.75 15.13 11.57
N PRO A 16 -20.35 16.16 12.34
CA PRO A 16 -19.10 16.16 13.09
C PRO A 16 -18.97 15.02 14.13
N ASP A 17 -20.07 14.34 14.49
CA ASP A 17 -20.04 13.14 15.34
C ASP A 17 -19.25 11.99 14.70
N PHE A 18 -19.00 12.07 13.38
CA PHE A 18 -18.13 11.18 12.62
C PHE A 18 -16.84 11.93 12.27
N PRO A 19 -15.87 12.03 13.21
CA PRO A 19 -14.67 12.83 13.03
C PRO A 19 -13.64 12.20 12.08
N GLY A 20 -13.81 10.94 11.70
CA GLY A 20 -12.90 10.27 10.78
C GLY A 20 -13.29 8.84 10.45
N PHE A 21 -12.61 8.27 9.46
CA PHE A 21 -12.88 6.93 8.93
C PHE A 21 -11.57 6.21 8.60
N SER A 22 -11.51 4.92 8.95
CA SER A 22 -10.49 4.02 8.40
C SER A 22 -11.02 3.35 7.14
N VAL A 23 -10.22 3.33 6.09
CA VAL A 23 -10.62 2.86 4.75
C VAL A 23 -9.85 1.59 4.41
N GLY A 24 -10.59 0.51 4.17
CA GLY A 24 -10.06 -0.80 3.79
C GLY A 24 -10.29 -1.14 2.32
N ILE A 25 -10.01 -2.40 1.96
CA ILE A 25 -10.32 -2.93 0.63
C ILE A 25 -11.84 -2.90 0.41
N PRO A 26 -12.34 -2.54 -0.79
CA PRO A 26 -11.61 -2.09 -1.99
C PRO A 26 -11.50 -0.55 -2.15
N TYR A 27 -11.79 0.24 -1.11
CA TYR A 27 -12.11 1.67 -1.26
C TYR A 27 -10.92 2.64 -1.23
N LYS A 28 -9.70 2.17 -0.93
CA LYS A 28 -8.55 3.06 -0.65
C LYS A 28 -8.22 4.03 -1.79
N GLU A 29 -8.42 3.64 -3.04
CA GLU A 29 -8.23 4.51 -4.22
C GLU A 29 -9.44 5.42 -4.41
N ALA A 30 -10.64 4.84 -4.52
CA ALA A 30 -11.89 5.57 -4.81
C ALA A 30 -12.23 6.65 -3.76
N VAL A 31 -11.80 6.49 -2.51
CA VAL A 31 -12.14 7.43 -1.44
C VAL A 31 -11.49 8.80 -1.61
N ILE A 32 -10.46 8.92 -2.45
CA ILE A 32 -9.79 10.19 -2.75
C ILE A 32 -10.76 11.20 -3.34
N GLU A 33 -11.68 10.78 -4.21
CA GLU A 33 -12.66 11.67 -4.86
C GLU A 33 -13.63 12.33 -3.87
N PHE A 34 -13.80 11.74 -2.68
CA PHE A 34 -14.67 12.25 -1.62
C PHE A 34 -13.92 13.14 -0.62
N CYS A 35 -12.60 13.23 -0.74
CA CYS A 35 -11.79 14.09 0.11
C CYS A 35 -11.71 15.49 -0.50
N GLY A 36 -12.09 16.51 0.28
CA GLY A 36 -11.94 17.91 -0.17
C GLY A 36 -10.49 18.40 -0.13
N GLU A 37 -9.60 17.63 0.49
CA GLU A 37 -8.16 17.82 0.55
C GLU A 37 -7.49 16.45 0.75
N VAL A 38 -6.31 16.25 0.16
CA VAL A 38 -5.56 15.00 0.32
C VAL A 38 -4.13 15.36 0.71
N ASN A 39 -3.62 14.73 1.76
CA ASN A 39 -2.24 14.93 2.19
C ASN A 39 -1.28 14.54 1.06
N GLN A 40 -0.18 15.29 0.93
CA GLN A 40 0.81 15.12 -0.15
C GLN A 40 1.28 13.67 -0.34
N LEU A 41 1.50 12.92 0.75
CA LEU A 41 1.90 11.51 0.66
C LEU A 41 0.78 10.65 0.08
N ALA A 42 -0.45 10.80 0.58
CA ALA A 42 -1.62 10.06 0.09
C ALA A 42 -1.95 10.41 -1.37
N GLN A 43 -1.74 11.66 -1.78
CA GLN A 43 -1.89 12.11 -3.16
C GLN A 43 -0.84 11.48 -4.07
N SER A 44 0.42 11.40 -3.62
CA SER A 44 1.50 10.74 -4.37
C SER A 44 1.23 9.24 -4.53
N ILE A 45 0.75 8.60 -3.46
CA ILE A 45 0.36 7.19 -3.45
C ILE A 45 -0.94 6.95 -4.21
N ASP A 46 -1.74 7.98 -4.47
CA ASP A 46 -3.07 7.86 -5.07
C ASP A 46 -3.95 6.82 -4.34
N ALA A 47 -3.81 6.78 -3.01
CA ALA A 47 -4.70 6.02 -2.14
C ALA A 47 -4.70 6.60 -0.72
N ALA A 48 -5.87 6.61 -0.07
CA ALA A 48 -6.03 6.98 1.33
C ALA A 48 -6.62 5.81 2.14
N ASN A 49 -6.08 5.56 3.32
CA ASN A 49 -6.60 4.56 4.28
C ASN A 49 -7.17 5.22 5.54
N THR A 50 -7.01 6.54 5.69
CA THR A 50 -7.39 7.31 6.87
C THR A 50 -8.01 8.62 6.42
N ILE A 51 -9.22 8.93 6.87
CA ILE A 51 -9.90 10.20 6.60
C ILE A 51 -10.13 10.89 7.91
N ILE A 52 -9.78 12.18 7.99
CA ILE A 52 -10.09 13.03 9.14
C ILE A 52 -11.00 14.15 8.69
N ARG A 53 -12.10 14.36 9.40
CA ARG A 53 -12.97 15.52 9.24
C ARG A 53 -12.36 16.68 10.02
N ARG A 54 -11.91 17.71 9.31
CA ARG A 54 -11.31 18.91 9.91
C ARG A 54 -12.35 19.66 10.75
N PRO A 55 -12.13 19.87 12.06
CA PRO A 55 -13.14 20.50 12.93
C PRO A 55 -13.52 21.93 12.54
N SER A 56 -12.62 22.67 11.90
CA SER A 56 -12.84 24.09 11.59
C SER A 56 -13.84 24.33 10.45
N ASP A 57 -13.93 23.43 9.48
CA ASP A 57 -14.76 23.61 8.27
C ASP A 57 -15.49 22.33 7.82
N GLY A 58 -15.35 21.23 8.56
CA GLY A 58 -15.98 19.95 8.25
C GLY A 58 -15.41 19.22 7.03
N LYS A 59 -14.33 19.72 6.43
CA LYS A 59 -13.72 19.14 5.23
C LYS A 59 -13.11 17.77 5.54
N LEU A 60 -13.35 16.79 4.66
CA LEU A 60 -12.69 15.50 4.72
C LEU A 60 -11.27 15.59 4.14
N ILE A 61 -10.28 15.22 4.95
CA ILE A 61 -8.87 15.18 4.56
C ILE A 61 -8.40 13.73 4.50
N GLY A 62 -7.90 13.31 3.33
CA GLY A 62 -7.37 11.96 3.10
C GLY A 62 -5.89 11.84 3.47
N TYR A 63 -5.54 10.77 4.19
CA TYR A 63 -4.19 10.41 4.60
C TYR A 63 -3.89 8.95 4.28
N ASN A 64 -2.60 8.62 4.18
CA ASN A 64 -2.11 7.26 4.01
C ASN A 64 -1.11 6.95 5.11
N THR A 65 -1.54 6.15 6.08
CA THR A 65 -0.70 5.67 7.19
C THR A 65 -0.09 4.30 6.91
N ASP A 66 -0.62 3.56 5.93
CA ASP A 66 -0.13 2.23 5.56
C ASP A 66 1.33 2.28 5.06
N CYS A 67 1.68 3.30 4.26
CA CYS A 67 3.00 3.41 3.64
C CYS A 67 4.12 3.34 4.68
N GLU A 68 4.14 4.27 5.64
CA GLU A 68 5.20 4.31 6.64
C GLU A 68 5.11 3.11 7.60
N ALA A 69 3.89 2.74 8.02
CA ALA A 69 3.69 1.64 8.96
C ALA A 69 4.21 0.30 8.39
N ALA A 70 3.86 -0.03 7.14
CA ALA A 70 4.26 -1.29 6.54
C ALA A 70 5.77 -1.36 6.28
N ILE A 71 6.38 -0.28 5.77
CA ILE A 71 7.82 -0.25 5.51
C ILE A 71 8.62 -0.33 6.79
N THR A 72 8.25 0.42 7.82
CA THR A 72 8.95 0.38 9.11
C THR A 72 8.86 -1.01 9.74
N ALA A 73 7.70 -1.68 9.63
CA ALA A 73 7.54 -3.05 10.12
C ALA A 73 8.45 -4.06 9.38
N ILE A 74 8.62 -3.91 8.05
CA ILE A 74 9.52 -4.72 7.24
C ILE A 74 10.98 -4.46 7.64
N GLU A 75 11.37 -3.19 7.78
CA GLU A 75 12.72 -2.80 8.22
C GLU A 75 13.06 -3.37 9.59
N ASP A 76 12.17 -3.22 10.55
CA ASP A 76 12.33 -3.73 11.90
C ASP A 76 12.50 -5.26 11.90
N ALA A 77 11.72 -5.97 11.09
CA ALA A 77 11.84 -7.41 10.94
C ALA A 77 13.20 -7.81 10.33
N LEU A 78 13.66 -7.10 9.30
CA LEU A 78 14.97 -7.34 8.67
C LEU A 78 16.10 -7.06 9.66
N VAL A 79 16.06 -5.95 10.39
CA VAL A 79 17.08 -5.61 11.39
C VAL A 79 17.15 -6.69 12.47
N ARG A 80 16.01 -7.17 12.99
CA ARG A 80 15.99 -8.27 13.96
C ARG A 80 16.61 -9.56 13.40
N ALA A 81 16.31 -9.92 12.15
CA ALA A 81 16.89 -11.10 11.51
C ALA A 81 18.41 -10.98 11.30
N HIS A 82 18.94 -9.79 11.03
CA HIS A 82 20.37 -9.56 10.74
C HIS A 82 21.23 -9.28 11.98
N ARG A 83 20.64 -8.79 13.08
CA ARG A 83 21.34 -8.57 14.36
C ARG A 83 21.93 -9.85 14.97
N CYS A 84 21.50 -11.03 14.52
CA CYS A 84 22.11 -12.31 14.89
C CYS A 84 23.44 -12.60 14.15
N THR A 85 23.84 -11.81 13.14
CA THR A 85 24.91 -12.21 12.22
C THR A 85 26.14 -11.32 12.18
N ASN A 86 26.08 -9.98 12.34
CA ASN A 86 27.28 -9.12 12.44
C ASN A 86 26.94 -7.70 12.92
N GLY A 87 27.60 -7.22 13.98
CA GLY A 87 27.36 -5.93 14.67
C GLY A 87 27.78 -4.66 13.92
N LYS A 88 27.43 -4.52 12.62
CA LYS A 88 27.60 -3.26 11.88
C LYS A 88 26.24 -2.59 11.67
N THR A 89 26.01 -1.49 12.38
CA THR A 89 24.92 -0.55 12.12
C THR A 89 25.18 0.17 10.80
N SER A 90 24.52 -0.26 9.73
CA SER A 90 24.46 0.51 8.49
C SER A 90 23.60 1.76 8.72
N LEU A 91 24.06 2.94 8.26
CA LEU A 91 23.30 4.19 8.31
C LEU A 91 22.11 4.20 7.33
N ASN A 92 22.10 3.28 6.36
CA ASN A 92 21.11 3.23 5.29
C ASN A 92 19.96 2.27 5.63
N SER A 93 18.78 2.51 5.05
CA SER A 93 17.65 1.57 5.14
C SER A 93 18.07 0.15 4.75
N PRO A 94 17.62 -0.90 5.47
CA PRO A 94 17.88 -2.28 5.09
C PRO A 94 17.17 -2.69 3.79
N LEU A 95 16.30 -1.85 3.21
CA LEU A 95 15.67 -2.07 1.90
C LEU A 95 16.51 -1.52 0.74
N LYS A 96 17.51 -0.68 1.02
CA LYS A 96 18.31 -0.05 -0.01
C LYS A 96 18.97 -1.10 -0.90
N ASP A 97 18.85 -0.90 -2.21
CA ASP A 97 19.39 -1.76 -3.27
C ASP A 97 18.85 -3.20 -3.25
N LYS A 98 17.81 -3.50 -2.46
CA LYS A 98 17.13 -4.81 -2.45
C LYS A 98 16.03 -4.87 -3.49
N LEU A 99 15.86 -6.04 -4.09
CA LEU A 99 14.66 -6.37 -4.87
C LEU A 99 13.44 -6.53 -3.94
N PHE A 100 12.41 -5.73 -4.18
CA PHE A 100 11.12 -5.74 -3.51
C PHE A 100 10.06 -6.25 -4.48
N VAL A 101 9.64 -7.50 -4.28
CA VAL A 101 8.65 -8.21 -5.08
C VAL A 101 7.27 -7.94 -4.50
N LEU A 102 6.49 -7.11 -5.17
CA LEU A 102 5.13 -6.75 -4.78
C LEU A 102 4.12 -7.57 -5.59
N VAL A 103 3.17 -8.19 -4.88
CA VAL A 103 2.03 -8.88 -5.49
C VAL A 103 0.75 -8.16 -5.06
N GLY A 104 0.05 -7.54 -6.00
CA GLY A 104 -1.12 -6.67 -5.76
C GLY A 104 -0.79 -5.19 -5.96
N ALA A 105 -1.54 -4.53 -6.85
CA ALA A 105 -1.36 -3.15 -7.28
C ALA A 105 -2.52 -2.21 -6.84
N GLY A 106 -3.38 -2.65 -5.91
CA GLY A 106 -4.40 -1.80 -5.29
C GLY A 106 -3.85 -0.89 -4.20
N GLY A 107 -4.70 -0.12 -3.52
CA GLY A 107 -4.26 0.93 -2.58
C GLY A 107 -3.24 0.51 -1.49
N ALA A 108 -3.29 -0.74 -1.00
CA ALA A 108 -2.25 -1.25 -0.09
C ALA A 108 -0.92 -1.53 -0.81
N GLY A 109 -0.98 -2.09 -2.02
CA GLY A 109 0.18 -2.29 -2.88
C GLY A 109 0.82 -0.99 -3.32
N ARG A 110 0.02 0.02 -3.67
CA ARG A 110 0.51 1.39 -3.93
C ARG A 110 1.31 1.93 -2.74
N ALA A 111 0.76 1.84 -1.53
CA ALA A 111 1.45 2.30 -0.32
C ALA A 111 2.79 1.58 -0.10
N LEU A 112 2.83 0.25 -0.26
CA LEU A 112 4.04 -0.56 -0.16
C LEU A 112 5.08 -0.20 -1.23
N ALA A 113 4.67 -0.05 -2.50
CA ALA A 113 5.58 0.28 -3.60
C ALA A 113 6.25 1.65 -3.40
N PHE A 114 5.46 2.68 -3.05
CA PHE A 114 5.97 4.03 -2.81
C PHE A 114 6.92 4.06 -1.62
N GLY A 115 6.53 3.39 -0.53
CA GLY A 115 7.37 3.28 0.65
C GLY A 115 8.67 2.51 0.39
N ALA A 116 8.63 1.39 -0.34
CA ALA A 116 9.83 0.63 -0.66
C ALA A 116 10.76 1.43 -1.58
N LYS A 117 10.20 2.13 -2.58
CA LYS A 117 10.97 2.98 -3.49
C LYS A 117 11.64 4.14 -2.76
N SER A 118 10.96 4.81 -1.82
CA SER A 118 11.53 5.93 -1.06
C SER A 118 12.71 5.50 -0.17
N ARG A 119 12.77 4.21 0.20
CA ARG A 119 13.92 3.59 0.91
C ARG A 119 15.02 3.07 -0.01
N GLY A 120 14.89 3.24 -1.32
CA GLY A 120 15.89 2.85 -2.31
C GLY A 120 15.80 1.40 -2.77
N ALA A 121 14.67 0.73 -2.57
CA ALA A 121 14.46 -0.62 -3.12
C ALA A 121 14.21 -0.58 -4.64
N HIS A 122 14.56 -1.67 -5.31
CA HIS A 122 14.14 -1.96 -6.68
C HIS A 122 12.79 -2.67 -6.63
N VAL A 123 11.72 -2.04 -7.11
CA VAL A 123 10.36 -2.59 -7.01
C VAL A 123 10.00 -3.35 -8.29
N VAL A 124 9.52 -4.58 -8.16
CA VAL A 124 8.85 -5.32 -9.24
C VAL A 124 7.41 -5.60 -8.83
N VAL A 125 6.45 -5.32 -9.71
CA VAL A 125 5.01 -5.41 -9.44
C VAL A 125 4.38 -6.52 -10.27
N PHE A 126 3.60 -7.37 -9.60
CA PHE A 126 2.73 -8.38 -10.18
C PHE A 126 1.28 -8.10 -9.76
N ASP A 127 0.34 -8.13 -10.69
CA ASP A 127 -1.10 -8.11 -10.41
C ASP A 127 -1.81 -8.86 -11.54
N ILE A 128 -2.94 -9.50 -11.23
CA ILE A 128 -3.81 -10.15 -12.23
C ILE A 128 -4.32 -9.15 -13.28
N ASP A 129 -4.47 -7.88 -12.87
CA ASP A 129 -4.69 -6.75 -13.75
C ASP A 129 -3.35 -6.13 -14.15
N PHE A 130 -2.89 -6.50 -15.34
CA PHE A 130 -1.60 -6.04 -15.86
C PHE A 130 -1.51 -4.51 -15.98
N ASP A 131 -2.60 -3.85 -16.36
CA ASP A 131 -2.61 -2.39 -16.53
C ASP A 131 -2.46 -1.68 -15.18
N ARG A 132 -3.08 -2.21 -14.13
CA ARG A 132 -2.85 -1.72 -12.75
C ARG A 132 -1.41 -1.93 -12.31
N ALA A 133 -0.84 -3.11 -12.53
CA ALA A 133 0.55 -3.38 -12.19
C ALA A 133 1.51 -2.44 -12.93
N LYS A 134 1.27 -2.23 -14.23
CA LYS A 134 2.06 -1.35 -15.09
C LYS A 134 1.97 0.11 -14.63
N SER A 135 0.77 0.60 -14.35
CA SER A 135 0.55 1.96 -13.83
C SER A 135 1.32 2.19 -12.54
N LEU A 136 1.23 1.26 -11.58
CA LEU A 136 1.96 1.35 -10.33
C LEU A 136 3.48 1.28 -10.54
N ALA A 137 3.98 0.34 -11.34
CA ALA A 137 5.41 0.23 -11.65
C ALA A 137 5.95 1.53 -12.27
N CYS A 138 5.22 2.13 -13.21
CA CYS A 138 5.59 3.43 -13.78
C CYS A 138 5.64 4.54 -12.73
N ALA A 139 4.65 4.59 -11.83
CA ALA A 139 4.56 5.63 -10.79
C ALA A 139 5.74 5.61 -9.80
N VAL A 140 6.36 4.44 -9.59
CA VAL A 140 7.52 4.29 -8.68
C VAL A 140 8.85 4.06 -9.41
N SER A 141 8.88 4.23 -10.73
CA SER A 141 10.05 3.88 -11.56
C SER A 141 10.59 2.49 -11.22
N GLY A 142 9.68 1.52 -11.18
CA GLY A 142 9.94 0.11 -10.96
C GLY A 142 9.69 -0.72 -12.22
N GLU A 143 9.62 -2.03 -12.06
CA GLU A 143 9.40 -2.99 -13.12
C GLU A 143 8.02 -3.65 -12.99
N VAL A 144 7.43 -4.00 -14.13
CA VAL A 144 6.22 -4.82 -14.19
C VAL A 144 6.56 -6.17 -14.84
N ARG A 145 5.86 -7.22 -14.41
CA ARG A 145 5.91 -8.56 -15.01
C ARG A 145 4.50 -9.13 -15.07
N ASN A 146 4.27 -10.08 -15.98
CA ASN A 146 2.98 -10.76 -16.09
C ASN A 146 2.75 -11.61 -14.83
N PHE A 147 1.50 -11.67 -14.37
CA PHE A 147 1.17 -12.41 -13.15
C PHE A 147 1.52 -13.90 -13.24
N GLU A 148 1.36 -14.51 -14.41
CA GLU A 148 1.66 -15.92 -14.70
C GLU A 148 3.14 -16.26 -14.51
N GLU A 149 4.02 -15.26 -14.58
CA GLU A 149 5.46 -15.42 -14.37
C GLU A 149 5.81 -15.53 -12.88
N LEU A 150 4.93 -15.10 -11.97
CA LEU A 150 5.18 -15.07 -10.52
C LEU A 150 5.60 -16.45 -9.98
N ALA A 151 4.94 -17.52 -10.41
CA ALA A 151 5.23 -18.88 -9.96
C ALA A 151 6.62 -19.39 -10.41
N LYS A 152 7.19 -18.80 -11.46
CA LYS A 152 8.51 -19.15 -12.01
C LYS A 152 9.57 -18.11 -11.67
N PHE A 153 9.18 -17.01 -11.03
CA PHE A 153 10.07 -15.90 -10.72
C PHE A 153 11.08 -16.32 -9.63
N GLN A 154 12.37 -16.23 -9.96
CA GLN A 154 13.46 -16.61 -9.07
C GLN A 154 14.25 -15.36 -8.69
N PRO A 155 13.85 -14.66 -7.63
CA PRO A 155 14.57 -13.49 -7.18
C PRO A 155 15.92 -13.88 -6.55
N GLU A 156 16.85 -12.93 -6.57
CA GLU A 156 18.12 -13.05 -5.88
C GLU A 156 17.97 -13.28 -4.37
N LYS A 157 19.00 -13.85 -3.74
CA LYS A 157 18.99 -14.12 -2.29
C LYS A 157 18.85 -12.80 -1.53
N GLY A 158 17.85 -12.75 -0.65
CA GLY A 158 17.60 -11.58 0.20
C GLY A 158 16.64 -10.55 -0.39
N ALA A 159 15.96 -10.90 -1.49
CA ALA A 159 14.76 -10.20 -1.95
C ALA A 159 13.62 -10.28 -0.93
N ILE A 160 12.72 -9.30 -0.98
CA ILE A 160 11.59 -9.16 -0.07
C ILE A 160 10.32 -9.41 -0.87
N LEU A 161 9.49 -10.36 -0.44
CA LEU A 161 8.16 -10.59 -1.01
C LEU A 161 7.10 -9.90 -0.15
N ALA A 162 6.26 -9.07 -0.76
CA ALA A 162 5.13 -8.43 -0.12
C ALA A 162 3.82 -8.77 -0.85
N ASN A 163 2.96 -9.55 -0.19
CA ASN A 163 1.60 -9.80 -0.67
C ASN A 163 0.67 -8.68 -0.20
N ALA A 164 0.13 -7.92 -1.16
CA ALA A 164 -0.86 -6.86 -0.96
C ALA A 164 -2.24 -7.23 -1.57
N THR A 165 -2.45 -8.50 -1.89
CA THR A 165 -3.74 -9.03 -2.33
C THR A 165 -4.58 -9.50 -1.14
N PRO A 166 -5.90 -9.69 -1.31
CA PRO A 166 -6.74 -10.32 -0.30
C PRO A 166 -6.44 -11.81 -0.04
N LEU A 167 -5.56 -12.44 -0.83
CA LEU A 167 -5.26 -13.86 -0.71
C LEU A 167 -4.62 -14.15 0.66
N GLY A 168 -5.22 -15.11 1.38
CA GLY A 168 -4.84 -15.47 2.75
C GLY A 168 -5.72 -14.85 3.85
N MET A 169 -6.64 -13.93 3.52
CA MET A 169 -7.58 -13.35 4.49
C MET A 169 -8.76 -14.29 4.80
N GLN A 170 -9.22 -14.32 6.06
CA GLN A 170 -10.36 -15.12 6.52
C GLN A 170 -11.69 -14.33 6.47
N PRO A 171 -12.84 -14.99 6.22
CA PRO A 171 -12.96 -16.34 5.67
C PRO A 171 -12.41 -16.38 4.24
N SER A 172 -11.88 -17.51 3.79
CA SER A 172 -11.42 -17.70 2.40
C SER A 172 -12.62 -17.70 1.42
N LYS A 173 -13.28 -16.55 1.30
CA LYS A 173 -14.40 -16.27 0.39
C LYS A 173 -13.95 -15.39 -0.77
N LEU A 174 -12.76 -15.65 -1.32
CA LEU A 174 -12.50 -15.30 -2.72
C LEU A 174 -12.49 -16.62 -3.51
N GLY A 175 -13.69 -17.03 -3.92
CA GLY A 175 -13.83 -18.03 -4.97
C GLY A 175 -13.41 -17.40 -6.29
N ARG A 176 -12.48 -18.07 -6.98
CA ARG A 176 -11.95 -17.76 -8.32
C ARG A 176 -11.08 -16.48 -8.38
N LEU A 177 -9.78 -16.69 -8.22
CA LEU A 177 -8.81 -16.13 -9.17
C LEU A 177 -8.99 -16.86 -10.51
#